data_AF-A0A1B8G606-F1
#
_entry.id   AF-A0A1B8G606-F1
#
_cell.length_a   1.000
_cell.length_b   1.000
_cell.length_c   1.000
_cell.angle_alpha   90.00
_cell.angle_beta   90.00
_cell.angle_gamma   90.00
#
_symmetry.space_group_name_H-M   'P 1'
#
loop_
_entity.id
_entity.type
_entity.pdbx_description
1 polymer ?
#
loop_
_entity_poly.entity_id
_entity_poly.type
_entity_poly.pdbx_seq_one_letter_code
_entity_poly.pdbx_strand_id
1 'polypeptide(L)'
;MEGVKGGEGECPQTLETRAPEVWKGLGAWPSSDVWSVGVTLVHWLMSKAIFGSRGKIIKDHTDAWCMAKLMRLRGRFDMTEDMDGYKEWRLATALEAMDFKDPKTGEMRPYIVSGTLEEELESLPHEFCSRECIEFILYLLELDDKKRPTAIEALRHPFIKSTVTWQQQNLN
;
A
#
# COMPACT_ATOMS: atom_id res chain seq x y z
N MET A 1 10.76 -18.91 -9.39
CA MET A 1 10.10 -19.31 -8.12
C MET A 1 8.61 -19.29 -8.38
N GLU A 2 7.91 -20.39 -8.14
CA GLU A 2 6.45 -20.44 -8.24
C GLU A 2 5.84 -19.77 -7.00
N GLY A 3 4.80 -18.96 -7.20
CA GLY A 3 4.13 -18.26 -6.11
C GLY A 3 3.25 -19.21 -5.30
N VAL A 4 3.07 -18.90 -4.02
CA VAL A 4 2.12 -19.66 -3.20
C VAL A 4 0.72 -19.13 -3.51
N LYS A 5 -0.09 -19.96 -4.17
CA LYS A 5 -1.54 -19.78 -4.18
C LYS A 5 -2.03 -20.28 -2.83
N GLY A 6 -2.70 -19.42 -2.06
CA GLY A 6 -3.33 -19.87 -0.82
C GLY A 6 -4.33 -20.99 -1.08
N GLY A 7 -4.61 -21.81 -0.06
CA GLY A 7 -5.62 -22.88 -0.17
C GLY A 7 -6.98 -22.33 -0.58
N GLU A 8 -7.90 -23.18 -1.03
CA GLU A 8 -9.27 -22.78 -1.40
C GLU A 8 -9.90 -21.94 -0.27
N GLY A 9 -9.93 -20.61 -0.45
CA GLY A 9 -10.51 -19.65 0.49
C GLY A 9 -9.53 -18.83 1.35
N GLU A 10 -8.23 -19.13 1.38
CA GLU A 10 -7.26 -18.37 2.20
C GLU A 10 -6.40 -17.44 1.34
N CYS A 11 -6.46 -16.14 1.61
CA CYS A 11 -5.54 -15.18 1.03
C CYS A 11 -4.28 -15.10 1.91
N PRO A 12 -3.06 -15.24 1.35
CA PRO A 12 -1.82 -15.27 2.13
C PRO A 12 -1.46 -13.94 2.81
N GLN A 13 -2.15 -12.84 2.49
CA GLN A 13 -1.92 -11.51 3.07
C GLN A 13 -3.21 -10.89 3.62
N THR A 14 -3.11 -10.17 4.73
CA THR A 14 -4.23 -9.39 5.31
C THR A 14 -4.57 -8.21 4.41
N LEU A 15 -5.78 -7.67 4.53
CA LEU A 15 -6.29 -6.61 3.65
C LEU A 15 -5.41 -5.35 3.67
N GLU A 16 -4.80 -5.06 4.82
CA GLU A 16 -3.93 -3.91 5.05
C GLU A 16 -2.63 -4.01 4.26
N THR A 17 -1.99 -5.18 4.27
CA THR A 17 -0.65 -5.40 3.74
C THR A 17 -0.63 -6.15 2.40
N ARG A 18 -1.81 -6.41 1.82
CA ARG A 18 -1.97 -7.15 0.57
C ARG A 18 -1.40 -6.38 -0.62
N ALA A 19 -0.49 -7.03 -1.35
CA ALA A 19 0.19 -6.47 -2.51
C ALA A 19 -0.72 -6.44 -3.75
N PRO A 20 -0.47 -5.54 -4.73
CA PRO A 20 -1.28 -5.42 -5.94
C PRO A 20 -1.45 -6.73 -6.71
N GLU A 21 -0.39 -7.51 -6.87
CA GLU A 21 -0.42 -8.80 -7.58
C GLU A 21 -1.27 -9.86 -6.86
N VAL A 22 -1.37 -9.77 -5.53
CA VAL A 22 -2.25 -10.63 -4.74
C VAL A 22 -3.71 -10.21 -4.92
N TRP A 23 -4.00 -8.90 -4.98
CA TRP A 23 -5.32 -8.39 -5.36
C TRP A 23 -5.74 -8.84 -6.76
N LYS A 24 -4.78 -8.95 -7.70
CA LYS A 24 -5.00 -9.47 -9.07
C LYS A 24 -5.24 -10.99 -9.12
N GLY A 25 -5.18 -11.70 -7.99
CA GLY A 25 -5.34 -13.16 -7.95
C GLY A 25 -4.16 -13.93 -8.52
N LEU A 26 -3.02 -13.28 -8.75
CA LEU A 26 -1.85 -13.93 -9.34
C LEU A 26 -1.14 -14.86 -8.33
N GLY A 27 -1.30 -14.60 -7.03
CA GLY A 27 -0.65 -15.31 -5.92
C GLY A 27 0.26 -14.38 -5.13
N ALA A 28 0.94 -14.91 -4.11
CA ALA A 28 1.95 -14.17 -3.36
C ALA A 28 3.36 -14.73 -3.60
N TRP A 29 4.33 -13.83 -3.59
CA TRP A 29 5.75 -14.10 -3.78
C TRP A 29 6.58 -13.41 -2.69
N PRO A 30 7.89 -13.69 -2.59
CA PRO A 30 8.78 -12.93 -1.71
C PRO A 30 8.72 -11.41 -1.97
N SER A 31 8.45 -10.95 -3.20
CA SER A 31 8.21 -9.53 -3.49
C SER A 31 6.92 -9.01 -2.85
N SER A 32 5.89 -9.83 -2.70
CA SER A 32 4.67 -9.48 -1.97
C SER A 32 4.95 -9.27 -0.47
N ASP A 33 5.87 -10.04 0.12
CA ASP A 33 6.30 -9.82 1.52
C ASP A 33 7.06 -8.50 1.66
N VAL A 34 7.89 -8.14 0.67
CA VAL A 34 8.57 -6.82 0.64
C VAL A 34 7.56 -5.68 0.62
N TRP A 35 6.48 -5.82 -0.15
CA TRP A 35 5.38 -4.86 -0.13
C TRP A 35 4.75 -4.77 1.27
N SER A 36 4.45 -5.92 1.90
CA SER A 36 3.89 -5.93 3.26
C SER A 36 4.80 -5.21 4.26
N VAL A 37 6.12 -5.41 4.19
CA VAL A 37 7.09 -4.67 5.01
C VAL A 37 6.99 -3.17 4.77
N GLY A 38 6.94 -2.73 3.51
CA GLY A 38 6.76 -1.31 3.16
C GLY A 38 5.48 -0.72 3.76
N VAL A 39 4.36 -1.43 3.66
CA VAL A 39 3.09 -1.00 4.26
C VAL A 39 3.19 -0.92 5.78
N THR A 40 3.81 -1.90 6.44
CA THR A 40 4.00 -1.90 7.89
C THR A 40 4.81 -0.69 8.35
N LEU A 41 5.89 -0.35 7.65
CA LEU A 41 6.70 0.85 7.95
C LEU A 41 5.86 2.13 7.84
N VAL A 42 5.05 2.25 6.78
CA VAL A 42 4.14 3.39 6.60
C VAL A 42 3.15 3.47 7.75
N HIS A 43 2.51 2.36 8.14
CA HIS A 43 1.52 2.36 9.22
C HIS A 43 2.14 2.76 10.56
N TRP A 44 3.39 2.36 10.80
CA TRP A 44 4.13 2.75 11.98
C TRP A 44 4.44 4.25 11.98
N LEU A 45 5.02 4.79 10.91
CA LEU A 45 5.34 6.22 10.78
C LEU A 45 4.11 7.11 10.92
N MET A 46 3.01 6.72 10.28
CA MET A 46 1.76 7.48 10.33
C MET A 46 1.00 7.29 11.65
N SER A 47 1.39 6.32 12.48
CA SER A 47 0.63 5.87 13.67
C SER A 47 -0.84 5.55 13.36
N LYS A 48 -1.14 5.22 12.10
CA LYS A 48 -2.48 4.87 11.60
C LYS A 48 -2.38 3.94 10.37
N ALA A 49 -3.34 3.03 10.26
CA ALA A 49 -3.51 2.20 9.07
C ALA A 49 -4.09 3.02 7.90
N ILE A 50 -3.22 3.64 7.09
CA ILE A 50 -3.65 4.37 5.88
C ILE A 50 -3.95 3.42 4.71
N PHE A 51 -3.41 2.21 4.72
CA PHE A 51 -3.89 1.11 3.86
C PHE A 51 -4.95 0.27 4.60
N GLY A 52 -5.75 -0.49 3.86
CA GLY A 52 -6.77 -1.37 4.44
C GLY A 52 -8.08 -0.66 4.82
N SER A 53 -8.88 -1.32 5.66
CA SER A 53 -10.31 -1.01 5.85
C SER A 53 -10.62 0.21 6.72
N ARG A 54 -9.63 0.79 7.39
CA ARG A 54 -9.82 1.93 8.30
C ARG A 54 -10.45 3.12 7.57
N GLY A 55 -11.46 3.72 8.20
CA GLY A 55 -12.17 4.90 7.70
C GLY A 55 -13.30 4.59 6.72
N LYS A 56 -13.64 3.32 6.52
CA LYS A 56 -14.70 2.89 5.61
C LYS A 56 -16.07 3.43 6.02
N ILE A 57 -16.75 4.04 5.04
CA ILE A 57 -18.08 4.63 5.19
C ILE A 57 -19.19 3.91 4.41
N ILE A 58 -18.81 3.04 3.46
CA ILE A 58 -19.75 2.22 2.70
C ILE A 58 -20.05 0.91 3.44
N LYS A 59 -21.26 0.39 3.28
CA LYS A 59 -21.65 -0.93 3.80
C LYS A 59 -21.11 -2.02 2.87
N ASP A 60 -20.63 -3.13 3.44
CA ASP A 60 -20.08 -4.27 2.68
C ASP A 60 -18.91 -3.82 1.77
N HIS A 61 -18.42 -4.65 0.85
CA HIS A 61 -17.38 -4.23 -0.10
C HIS A 61 -16.07 -3.72 0.54
N THR A 62 -15.56 -4.44 1.55
CA THR A 62 -14.30 -4.08 2.22
C THR A 62 -13.12 -4.13 1.24
N ASP A 63 -13.11 -5.10 0.34
CA ASP A 63 -12.06 -5.26 -0.67
C ASP A 63 -12.03 -4.07 -1.62
N ALA A 64 -13.18 -3.63 -2.13
CA ALA A 64 -13.27 -2.42 -2.95
C ALA A 64 -12.69 -1.20 -2.25
N TRP A 65 -13.03 -1.01 -0.96
CA TRP A 65 -12.51 0.10 -0.17
C TRP A 65 -10.97 0.03 -0.01
N CYS A 66 -10.43 -1.14 0.30
CA CYS A 66 -8.99 -1.35 0.44
C CYS A 66 -8.25 -1.10 -0.89
N MET A 67 -8.77 -1.61 -2.00
CA MET A 67 -8.20 -1.39 -3.33
C MET A 67 -8.26 0.09 -3.72
N ALA A 68 -9.37 0.79 -3.47
CA ALA A 68 -9.51 2.22 -3.76
C ALA A 68 -8.46 3.05 -3.00
N LYS A 69 -8.21 2.73 -1.73
CA LYS A 69 -7.15 3.37 -0.93
C LYS A 69 -5.76 3.09 -1.46
N LEU A 70 -5.48 1.84 -1.87
CA LEU A 70 -4.22 1.49 -2.50
C LEU A 70 -4.02 2.31 -3.79
N MET A 71 -5.04 2.37 -4.65
CA MET A 71 -5.03 3.13 -5.90
C MET A 71 -4.80 4.62 -5.65
N ARG A 72 -5.41 5.18 -4.61
CA ARG A 72 -5.23 6.58 -4.24
C ARG A 72 -3.81 6.88 -3.74
N LEU A 73 -3.24 5.99 -2.93
CA LEU A 73 -1.94 6.19 -2.29
C LEU A 73 -0.76 5.92 -3.23
N ARG A 74 -0.82 4.87 -4.07
CA ARG A 74 0.31 4.47 -4.92
C ARG A 74 0.06 4.57 -6.41
N GLY A 75 -1.18 4.74 -6.82
CA GLY A 75 -1.58 4.77 -8.23
C GLY A 75 -2.39 3.53 -8.62
N ARG A 76 -3.11 3.67 -9.74
CA ARG A 76 -3.95 2.62 -10.29
C ARG A 76 -3.11 1.47 -10.86
N PHE A 77 -3.67 0.28 -10.78
CA PHE A 77 -3.10 -0.93 -11.37
C PHE A 77 -4.21 -1.68 -12.12
N ASP A 78 -3.83 -2.30 -13.23
CA ASP A 78 -4.76 -3.07 -14.06
C ASP A 78 -4.97 -4.48 -13.49
N MET A 79 -6.20 -4.98 -13.62
CA MET A 79 -6.54 -6.37 -13.33
C MET A 79 -6.18 -7.26 -14.51
N THR A 80 -6.03 -8.55 -14.24
CA THR A 80 -6.00 -9.57 -15.30
C THR A 80 -7.38 -9.66 -15.96
N GLU A 81 -7.42 -10.09 -17.22
CA GLU A 81 -8.68 -10.22 -18.00
C GLU A 81 -9.73 -11.09 -17.27
N ASP A 82 -9.29 -12.17 -16.62
CA ASP A 82 -10.15 -13.06 -15.84
C ASP A 82 -10.76 -12.38 -14.60
N MET A 83 -10.14 -11.31 -14.11
CA MET A 83 -10.54 -10.57 -12.91
C MET A 83 -11.13 -9.18 -13.21
N ASP A 84 -11.14 -8.72 -14.46
CA ASP A 84 -11.73 -7.43 -14.88
C ASP A 84 -13.28 -7.39 -14.73
N GLY A 85 -13.89 -8.56 -14.53
CA GLY A 85 -15.28 -8.75 -14.11
C GLY A 85 -15.51 -8.65 -12.59
N TYR A 86 -14.45 -8.51 -11.78
CA TYR A 86 -14.56 -8.49 -10.32
C TYR A 86 -15.28 -7.22 -9.86
N LYS A 87 -16.52 -7.38 -9.38
CA LYS A 87 -17.40 -6.28 -8.96
C LYS A 87 -16.73 -5.34 -7.96
N GLU A 88 -15.93 -5.89 -7.05
CA GLU A 88 -15.18 -5.11 -6.07
C GLU A 88 -14.14 -4.20 -6.71
N TRP A 89 -13.46 -4.64 -7.77
CA TRP A 89 -12.47 -3.80 -8.45
C TRP A 89 -13.13 -2.62 -9.16
N ARG A 90 -14.21 -2.86 -9.90
CA ARG A 90 -14.97 -1.77 -10.56
C ARG A 90 -15.48 -0.76 -9.54
N LEU A 91 -15.97 -1.25 -8.41
CA LEU A 91 -16.38 -0.40 -7.29
C LEU A 91 -15.17 0.35 -6.71
N ALA A 92 -14.01 -0.28 -6.56
CA ALA A 92 -12.80 0.38 -6.09
C ALA A 92 -12.40 1.55 -6.98
N THR A 93 -12.38 1.35 -8.29
CA THR A 93 -12.07 2.42 -9.26
C THR A 93 -13.08 3.56 -9.18
N ALA A 94 -14.36 3.25 -8.99
CA ALA A 94 -15.39 4.27 -8.79
C ALA A 94 -15.19 5.03 -7.47
N LEU A 95 -14.93 4.32 -6.36
CA LEU A 95 -14.69 4.93 -5.04
C LEU A 95 -13.45 5.84 -5.05
N GLU A 96 -12.39 5.45 -5.75
CA GLU A 96 -11.18 6.29 -5.85
C GLU A 96 -11.43 7.56 -6.66
N ALA A 97 -12.30 7.50 -7.68
CA ALA A 97 -12.50 8.58 -8.64
C ALA A 97 -13.67 9.53 -8.32
N MET A 98 -14.62 9.11 -7.48
CA MET A 98 -15.90 9.81 -7.31
C MET A 98 -16.04 10.50 -5.96
N ASP A 99 -16.91 11.51 -5.97
CA ASP A 99 -17.39 12.19 -4.77
C ASP A 99 -18.79 11.71 -4.39
N PHE A 100 -19.13 11.88 -3.12
CA PHE A 100 -20.48 11.70 -2.60
C PHE A 100 -20.95 12.99 -1.92
N LYS A 101 -22.26 13.14 -1.84
CA LYS A 101 -22.88 14.23 -1.08
C LYS A 101 -23.01 13.81 0.37
N ASP A 102 -22.31 14.49 1.28
CA ASP A 102 -22.40 14.24 2.71
C ASP A 102 -23.86 14.45 3.18
N PRO A 103 -24.52 13.44 3.76
CA PRO A 103 -25.93 13.55 4.15
C PRO A 103 -26.16 14.53 5.31
N LYS A 104 -25.13 14.87 6.09
CA LYS A 104 -25.22 15.80 7.23
C LYS A 104 -24.97 17.24 6.80
N THR A 105 -23.94 17.48 5.98
CA THR A 105 -23.53 18.85 5.59
C THR A 105 -24.06 19.26 4.22
N GLY A 106 -24.42 18.30 3.36
CA GLY A 106 -24.82 18.54 1.98
C GLY A 106 -23.67 18.85 1.02
N GLU A 107 -22.43 18.85 1.50
CA GLU A 107 -21.23 19.13 0.70
C GLU A 107 -20.81 17.91 -0.13
N MET A 108 -20.21 18.15 -1.29
CA MET A 108 -19.54 17.09 -2.06
C MET A 108 -18.19 16.78 -1.42
N ARG A 109 -17.91 15.50 -1.17
CA ARG A 109 -16.66 15.01 -0.57
C ARG A 109 -16.19 13.76 -1.29
N PRO A 110 -14.88 13.57 -1.49
CA PRO A 110 -14.36 12.33 -2.05
C PRO A 110 -14.64 11.16 -1.11
N TYR A 111 -14.89 9.97 -1.67
CA TYR A 111 -14.98 8.75 -0.84
C TYR A 111 -13.64 8.46 -0.15
N ILE A 112 -12.53 8.58 -0.88
CA ILE A 112 -11.18 8.39 -0.34
C ILE A 112 -10.51 9.76 -0.16
N VAL A 113 -10.39 10.19 1.10
CA VAL A 113 -9.88 11.52 1.46
C VAL A 113 -8.34 11.62 1.39
N SER A 114 -7.63 10.49 1.46
CA SER A 114 -6.16 10.48 1.46
C SER A 114 -5.55 11.09 0.19
N GLY A 115 -4.38 11.69 0.34
CA GLY A 115 -3.52 12.07 -0.78
C GLY A 115 -2.80 10.86 -1.40
N THR A 116 -1.81 11.15 -2.23
CA THR A 116 -0.77 10.18 -2.60
C THR A 116 0.06 9.79 -1.36
N LEU A 117 0.75 8.66 -1.41
CA LEU A 117 1.59 8.22 -0.31
C LEU A 117 2.70 9.22 -0.01
N GLU A 118 3.28 9.80 -1.06
CA GLU A 118 4.28 10.84 -1.00
C GLU A 118 3.76 12.04 -0.21
N GLU A 119 2.58 12.57 -0.56
CA GLU A 119 1.96 13.70 0.16
C GLU A 119 1.66 13.35 1.63
N GLU A 120 1.16 12.14 1.91
CA GLU A 120 0.88 11.71 3.29
C GLU A 120 2.18 11.60 4.12
N LEU A 121 3.26 11.06 3.56
CA LEU A 121 4.55 10.94 4.26
C LEU A 121 5.28 12.28 4.40
N GLU A 122 5.22 13.15 3.40
CA GLU A 122 5.79 14.50 3.45
C GLU A 122 5.08 15.40 4.47
N SER A 123 3.83 15.08 4.82
CA SER A 123 3.11 15.79 5.89
C SER A 123 3.65 15.51 7.29
N LEU A 124 4.46 14.46 7.47
CA LEU A 124 5.11 14.15 8.73
C LEU A 124 6.27 15.12 9.01
N PRO A 125 6.56 15.45 10.27
CA PRO A 125 7.76 16.21 10.60
C PRO A 125 9.02 15.50 10.10
N HIS A 126 9.96 16.27 9.55
CA HIS A 126 11.20 15.75 8.95
C HIS A 126 12.01 14.85 9.90
N GLU A 127 11.95 15.10 11.21
CA GLU A 127 12.60 14.28 12.24
C GLU A 127 12.09 12.83 12.28
N PHE A 128 10.85 12.59 11.85
CA PHE A 128 10.23 11.27 11.79
C PHE A 128 10.33 10.62 10.40
N CYS A 129 10.34 11.41 9.32
CA CYS A 129 10.41 10.90 7.96
C CYS A 129 11.24 11.83 7.06
N SER A 130 12.52 11.46 6.85
CA SER A 130 13.39 12.18 5.91
C SER A 130 13.04 11.85 4.45
N ARG A 131 13.54 12.66 3.50
CA ARG A 131 13.34 12.41 2.07
C ARG A 131 13.85 11.01 1.66
N GLU A 132 15.00 10.59 2.15
CA GLU A 132 15.61 9.29 1.86
C GLU A 132 14.79 8.13 2.44
N CYS A 133 14.10 8.37 3.57
CA CYS A 133 13.15 7.42 4.15
C CYS A 133 11.94 7.23 3.23
N ILE A 134 11.38 8.34 2.74
CA ILE A 134 10.27 8.32 1.77
C ILE A 134 10.69 7.56 0.51
N GLU A 135 11.84 7.90 -0.08
CA GLU A 135 12.38 7.22 -1.26
C GLU A 135 12.54 5.71 -1.03
N PHE A 136 13.05 5.32 0.14
CA PHE A 136 13.16 3.91 0.50
C PHE A 136 11.78 3.23 0.58
N ILE A 137 10.79 3.86 1.22
CA ILE A 137 9.43 3.31 1.31
C ILE A 137 8.81 3.15 -0.07
N LEU A 138 8.93 4.16 -0.94
CA LEU A 138 8.43 4.09 -2.32
C LEU A 138 9.11 2.97 -3.12
N TYR A 139 10.41 2.77 -2.89
CA TYR A 139 11.17 1.68 -3.50
C TYR A 139 10.63 0.30 -3.08
N LEU A 140 10.21 0.12 -1.82
CA LEU A 140 9.55 -1.13 -1.38
C LEU A 140 8.13 -1.27 -1.94
N LEU A 141 7.42 -0.15 -2.13
CA LEU A 141 6.03 -0.07 -2.58
C LEU A 141 5.92 0.20 -4.09
N GLU A 142 6.81 -0.42 -4.86
CA GLU A 142 6.73 -0.52 -6.31
C GLU A 142 5.53 -1.40 -6.71
N LEU A 143 4.68 -0.88 -7.60
CA LEU A 143 3.44 -1.55 -8.01
C LEU A 143 3.71 -2.77 -8.90
N ASP A 144 4.74 -2.69 -9.74
CA ASP A 144 5.18 -3.81 -10.58
C ASP A 144 6.03 -4.78 -9.75
N ASP A 145 5.47 -5.96 -9.47
CA ASP A 145 6.08 -6.99 -8.64
C ASP A 145 7.43 -7.48 -9.18
N LYS A 146 7.68 -7.32 -10.49
CA LYS A 146 8.93 -7.69 -11.14
C LYS A 146 10.02 -6.62 -11.03
N LYS A 147 9.62 -5.37 -10.79
CA LYS A 147 10.55 -4.24 -10.55
C LYS A 147 10.78 -3.98 -9.08
N ARG A 148 9.86 -4.46 -8.22
CA ARG A 148 9.99 -4.37 -6.77
C ARG A 148 11.26 -5.09 -6.30
N PRO A 149 12.04 -4.48 -5.40
CA PRO A 149 13.28 -5.08 -4.93
C PRO A 149 13.02 -6.37 -4.17
N THR A 150 14.04 -7.24 -4.18
CA THR A 150 14.16 -8.30 -3.20
C THR A 150 14.55 -7.72 -1.82
N ALA A 151 14.29 -8.47 -0.75
CA ALA A 151 14.70 -8.07 0.60
C ALA A 151 16.23 -7.80 0.71
N ILE A 152 17.05 -8.57 -0.02
CA ILE A 152 18.51 -8.39 -0.03
C ILE A 152 18.89 -7.08 -0.73
N GLU A 153 18.20 -6.70 -1.80
CA GLU A 153 18.43 -5.41 -2.48
C GLU A 153 17.95 -4.25 -1.62
N ALA A 154 16.80 -4.38 -0.96
CA ALA A 154 16.28 -3.38 -0.02
C ALA A 154 17.29 -3.08 1.12
N LEU A 155 17.93 -4.11 1.68
CA LEU A 155 18.99 -3.93 2.70
C LEU A 155 20.22 -3.16 2.20
N ARG A 156 20.43 -3.10 0.88
CA ARG A 156 21.55 -2.37 0.27
C ARG A 156 21.21 -0.91 -0.05
N HIS A 157 19.97 -0.49 0.16
CA HIS A 157 19.51 0.87 -0.11
C HIS A 157 20.30 1.91 0.71
N PRO A 158 20.63 3.09 0.16
CA PRO A 158 21.41 4.12 0.84
C PRO A 158 20.86 4.50 2.23
N PHE A 159 19.53 4.63 2.36
CA PHE A 159 18.86 4.92 3.62
C PHE A 159 19.16 3.90 4.74
N ILE A 160 19.13 2.61 4.41
CA ILE A 160 19.44 1.55 5.39
C ILE A 160 20.93 1.54 5.72
N LYS A 161 21.80 1.65 4.69
CA LYS A 161 23.25 1.66 4.90
C LYS A 161 23.71 2.82 5.77
N SER A 162 23.14 4.01 5.61
CA SER A 162 23.48 5.17 6.43
C SER A 162 23.10 4.94 7.90
N THR A 163 21.95 4.29 8.16
CA THR A 163 21.48 3.99 9.51
C THR A 163 22.36 2.95 10.22
N VAL A 164 22.76 1.88 9.52
CA VAL A 164 23.66 0.85 10.07
C VAL A 164 25.04 1.42 10.38
N THR A 165 25.57 2.27 9.49
CA THR A 165 26.88 2.92 9.68
C THR A 165 26.85 3.85 10.90
N TRP A 166 25.74 4.59 11.10
CA TRP A 166 25.52 5.41 12.29
C TRP A 166 25.54 4.60 13.60
N GLN A 167 24.96 3.40 13.61
CA GLN A 167 24.97 2.55 14.81
C GLN A 167 26.37 2.01 15.12
N GLN A 168 27.17 1.67 14.10
CA GLN A 168 28.54 1.18 14.29
C GLN A 168 29.51 2.26 14.78
N GLN A 169 29.25 3.53 14.46
CA GLN A 169 30.07 4.66 14.92
C GLN A 169 29.74 5.12 16.34
N ASN A 170 28.53 4.85 16.85
CA ASN A 170 28.13 5.20 18.23
C ASN A 170 28.31 4.06 19.24
N LEU A 171 28.82 2.90 18.80
CA LEU A 171 29.12 1.74 19.63
C LEU A 171 30.63 1.47 19.79
N ASN A 172 31.47 2.32 19.19
CA ASN A 172 32.93 2.36 19.37
C ASN A 172 33.33 3.70 19.99
#